data_AF-A0A3N5JM98-F1
#
_entry.id   AF-A0A3N5JM98-F1
#
_cell.length_a   1.000
_cell.length_b   1.000
_cell.length_c   1.000
_cell.angle_alpha   90.00
_cell.angle_beta   90.00
_cell.angle_gamma   90.00
#
_symmetry.space_group_name_H-M   'P 1'
#
loop_
_entity.id
_entity.type
_entity.pdbx_description
1 polymer ?
#
loop_
_entity_poly.entity_id
_entity_poly.type
_entity_poly.pdbx_seq_one_letter_code
_entity_poly.pdbx_strand_id
1 'polypeptide(L)'
;MNDYFKLNANKTTVKTELLAGVTTFLAAMYIIVVNPAILAAADLPFSGVLTATVLVSAFSSIAMGLYANNPIVLAPGMGINAFFVYSVVLGMGVKWETALGAVFWSGIVFILLSVFNVRTAILNAIPKQLRYAVASGIGLFIATLGFINAKFVVANPMTVIGLGEMDVVTLTFLTGLAITAVLAVLRVRGALNIGIVVTTILAIPIGRFWGDQAMVTWKGLSAPPDFSLLFKLDLIGSLKPALWPVIFSFLFTDPFDHPGNHLGILELDGHQDADRQSKRDQFHADHHRSVGDFSAGDLKKFFDPLFE
;
A
#
# COMPACT_ATOMS: atom_id res chain seq x y z
N MET A 1 -24.13 15.35 -9.96
CA MET A 1 -23.11 15.56 -8.92
C MET A 1 -23.73 15.86 -7.56
N ASN A 2 -24.56 16.91 -7.44
CA ASN A 2 -25.24 17.23 -6.17
C ASN A 2 -26.16 16.12 -5.63
N ASP A 3 -26.91 15.42 -6.50
CA ASP A 3 -27.83 14.35 -6.05
C ASP A 3 -27.14 13.00 -5.83
N TYR A 4 -26.10 12.68 -6.62
CA TYR A 4 -25.38 11.40 -6.55
C TYR A 4 -24.37 11.36 -5.39
N PHE A 5 -23.60 12.44 -5.19
CA PHE A 5 -22.62 12.57 -4.09
C PHE A 5 -23.18 13.27 -2.86
N LYS A 6 -24.46 13.70 -2.90
CA LYS A 6 -25.15 14.39 -1.79
C LYS A 6 -24.34 15.56 -1.20
N LEU A 7 -23.70 16.36 -2.05
CA LEU A 7 -22.77 17.44 -1.64
C LEU A 7 -23.41 18.43 -0.65
N ASN A 8 -24.71 18.73 -0.82
CA ASN A 8 -25.45 19.59 0.11
C ASN A 8 -25.70 18.94 1.49
N ALA A 9 -25.89 17.61 1.54
CA ALA A 9 -26.03 16.87 2.80
C ALA A 9 -24.68 16.76 3.53
N ASN A 10 -23.58 16.67 2.77
CA ASN A 10 -22.21 16.62 3.29
C ASN A 10 -21.63 18.03 3.58
N LYS A 11 -22.39 19.10 3.32
CA LYS A 11 -21.97 20.50 3.49
C LYS A 11 -20.67 20.86 2.75
N THR A 12 -20.42 20.26 1.59
CA THR A 12 -19.19 20.51 0.80
C THR A 12 -19.47 21.19 -0.54
N THR A 13 -18.42 21.74 -1.16
CA THR A 13 -18.48 22.35 -2.50
C THR A 13 -17.55 21.62 -3.45
N VAL A 14 -17.83 21.70 -4.76
CA VAL A 14 -16.98 21.10 -5.81
C VAL A 14 -15.52 21.54 -5.70
N LYS A 15 -15.26 22.80 -5.33
CA LYS A 15 -13.90 23.32 -5.12
C LYS A 15 -13.23 22.65 -3.92
N THR A 16 -13.96 22.45 -2.84
CA THR A 16 -13.49 21.76 -1.63
C THR A 16 -13.14 20.31 -1.93
N GLU A 17 -14.02 19.60 -2.66
CA GLU A 17 -13.81 18.19 -3.05
C GLU A 17 -12.61 18.03 -3.99
N LEU A 18 -12.45 18.92 -4.97
CA LEU A 18 -11.30 18.90 -5.87
C LEU A 18 -9.99 19.13 -5.08
N LEU A 19 -9.98 20.10 -4.18
CA LEU A 19 -8.82 20.40 -3.36
C LEU A 19 -8.50 19.27 -2.38
N ALA A 20 -9.53 18.63 -1.81
CA ALA A 20 -9.38 17.45 -0.96
C ALA A 20 -8.79 16.29 -1.76
N GLY A 21 -9.32 15.99 -2.95
CA GLY A 21 -8.80 14.96 -3.85
C GLY A 21 -7.34 15.19 -4.23
N VAL A 22 -6.96 16.42 -4.61
CA VAL A 22 -5.56 16.77 -4.90
C VAL A 22 -4.68 16.61 -3.66
N THR A 23 -5.17 17.02 -2.49
CA THR A 23 -4.41 16.88 -1.23
C THR A 23 -4.19 15.41 -0.86
N THR A 24 -5.20 14.56 -1.02
CA THR A 24 -5.11 13.12 -0.76
C THR A 24 -4.22 12.42 -1.78
N PHE A 25 -4.33 12.80 -3.07
CA PHE A 25 -3.42 12.31 -4.11
C PHE A 25 -1.97 12.65 -3.77
N LEU A 26 -1.69 13.91 -3.43
CA LEU A 26 -0.34 14.32 -3.03
C LEU A 26 0.10 13.48 -1.82
N ALA A 27 -0.72 13.32 -0.79
CA ALA A 27 -0.37 12.51 0.37
C ALA A 27 0.00 11.05 0.03
N ALA A 28 -0.67 10.43 -0.95
CA ALA A 28 -0.42 9.06 -1.38
C ALA A 28 0.65 8.92 -2.49
N MET A 29 1.10 10.03 -3.10
CA MET A 29 1.98 10.04 -4.27
C MET A 29 3.31 9.31 -4.04
N TYR A 30 3.85 9.30 -2.82
CA TYR A 30 5.11 8.60 -2.51
C TYR A 30 5.09 7.13 -2.92
N ILE A 31 3.91 6.48 -2.89
CA ILE A 31 3.72 5.07 -3.26
C ILE A 31 4.13 4.81 -4.71
N ILE A 32 3.96 5.81 -5.58
CA ILE A 32 4.34 5.75 -7.01
C ILE A 32 5.84 5.49 -7.16
N VAL A 33 6.67 5.94 -6.20
CA VAL A 33 8.12 5.75 -6.23
C VAL A 33 8.55 4.56 -5.36
N VAL A 34 8.02 4.48 -4.14
CA VAL A 34 8.48 3.49 -3.16
C VAL A 34 8.04 2.08 -3.53
N ASN A 35 6.82 1.89 -4.05
CA ASN A 35 6.35 0.55 -4.39
C ASN A 35 7.17 -0.10 -5.53
N PRO A 36 7.42 0.58 -6.67
CA PRO A 36 8.29 0.03 -7.69
C PRO A 36 9.73 -0.17 -7.23
N ALA A 37 10.25 0.66 -6.33
CA ALA A 37 11.59 0.50 -5.77
C ALA A 37 11.72 -0.78 -4.93
N ILE A 38 10.72 -1.09 -4.10
CA ILE A 38 10.67 -2.34 -3.32
C ILE A 38 10.59 -3.54 -4.27
N LEU A 39 9.65 -3.53 -5.22
CA LEU A 39 9.45 -4.65 -6.13
C LEU A 39 10.63 -4.84 -7.11
N ALA A 40 11.34 -3.78 -7.48
CA ALA A 40 12.55 -3.88 -8.30
C ALA A 40 13.69 -4.63 -7.59
N ALA A 41 13.70 -4.68 -6.25
CA ALA A 41 14.66 -5.50 -5.50
C ALA A 41 14.43 -7.02 -5.70
N ALA A 42 13.23 -7.42 -6.16
CA ALA A 42 12.89 -8.79 -6.58
C ALA A 42 13.11 -9.03 -8.08
N ASP A 43 13.86 -8.17 -8.78
CA ASP A 43 14.15 -8.24 -10.22
C ASP A 43 12.96 -7.92 -11.14
N LEU A 44 11.89 -7.30 -10.62
CA LEU A 44 10.80 -6.81 -11.46
C LEU A 44 11.22 -5.53 -12.21
N PRO A 45 10.86 -5.38 -13.51
CA PRO A 45 11.04 -4.14 -14.26
C PRO A 45 10.35 -2.94 -13.58
N PHE A 46 11.14 -1.96 -13.13
CA PHE A 46 10.66 -0.77 -12.43
C PHE A 46 9.54 -0.05 -13.20
N SER A 47 9.71 0.18 -14.50
CA SER A 47 8.72 0.86 -15.35
C SER A 47 7.41 0.10 -15.46
N GLY A 48 7.47 -1.24 -15.53
CA GLY A 48 6.29 -2.09 -15.57
C GLY A 48 5.50 -2.02 -14.27
N VAL A 49 6.19 -2.13 -13.13
CA VAL A 49 5.56 -2.08 -11.80
C VAL A 49 4.95 -0.70 -11.54
N LEU A 50 5.67 0.36 -11.91
CA LEU A 50 5.18 1.74 -11.83
C LEU A 50 3.86 1.89 -12.61
N THR A 51 3.85 1.46 -13.86
CA THR A 51 2.67 1.51 -14.73
C THR A 51 1.49 0.74 -14.13
N ALA A 52 1.74 -0.50 -13.69
CA ALA A 52 0.71 -1.33 -13.06
C ALA A 52 0.16 -0.69 -11.78
N THR A 53 1.03 -0.16 -10.92
CA THR A 53 0.65 0.48 -9.65
C THR A 53 -0.26 1.68 -9.90
N VAL A 54 0.13 2.57 -10.83
CA VAL A 54 -0.62 3.78 -11.13
C VAL A 54 -1.98 3.43 -11.74
N LEU A 55 -2.03 2.53 -12.73
CA LEU A 55 -3.27 2.15 -13.39
C LEU A 55 -4.25 1.45 -12.43
N VAL A 56 -3.77 0.47 -11.65
CA VAL A 56 -4.62 -0.27 -10.71
C VAL A 56 -5.11 0.63 -9.58
N SER A 57 -4.25 1.49 -9.02
CA SER A 57 -4.65 2.41 -7.94
C SER A 57 -5.63 3.47 -8.44
N ALA A 58 -5.42 4.01 -9.65
CA ALA A 58 -6.33 4.97 -10.27
C ALA A 58 -7.69 4.33 -10.55
N PHE A 59 -7.72 3.17 -11.19
CA PHE A 59 -8.96 2.46 -11.49
C PHE A 59 -9.71 2.09 -10.21
N SER A 60 -9.02 1.54 -9.22
CA SER A 60 -9.62 1.15 -7.93
C SER A 60 -10.16 2.36 -7.19
N SER A 61 -9.42 3.47 -7.13
CA SER A 61 -9.87 4.70 -6.47
C SER A 61 -11.05 5.35 -7.19
N ILE A 62 -11.07 5.33 -8.52
CA ILE A 62 -12.21 5.80 -9.32
C ILE A 62 -13.44 4.92 -9.07
N ALA A 63 -13.27 3.60 -9.03
CA ALA A 63 -14.35 2.67 -8.72
C ALA A 63 -14.90 2.93 -7.31
N MET A 64 -14.03 3.13 -6.31
CA MET A 64 -14.43 3.47 -4.94
C MET A 64 -15.23 4.78 -4.88
N GLY A 65 -14.80 5.81 -5.64
CA GLY A 65 -15.52 7.09 -5.72
C GLY A 65 -16.85 7.01 -6.46
N LEU A 66 -16.91 6.40 -7.64
CA LEU A 66 -18.10 6.40 -8.50
C LEU A 66 -19.12 5.33 -8.11
N TYR A 67 -18.66 4.14 -7.72
CA TYR A 67 -19.50 2.98 -7.48
C TYR A 67 -19.83 2.82 -5.99
N ALA A 68 -18.84 2.90 -5.10
CA ALA A 68 -19.05 2.78 -3.66
C ALA A 68 -19.42 4.12 -2.97
N ASN A 69 -19.24 5.25 -3.66
CA ASN A 69 -19.50 6.60 -3.13
C ASN A 69 -18.77 6.86 -1.80
N ASN A 70 -17.54 6.34 -1.68
CA ASN A 70 -16.73 6.38 -0.47
C ASN A 70 -15.45 7.20 -0.74
N PRO A 71 -15.15 8.27 0.03
CA PRO A 71 -14.00 9.14 -0.19
C PRO A 71 -12.67 8.53 0.29
N ILE A 72 -12.41 7.26 -0.05
CA ILE A 72 -11.19 6.54 0.35
C ILE A 72 -10.33 6.27 -0.89
N VAL A 73 -9.05 6.65 -0.81
CA VAL A 73 -8.05 6.31 -1.83
C VAL A 73 -7.58 4.88 -1.63
N LEU A 74 -7.63 4.10 -2.71
CA LEU A 74 -7.10 2.74 -2.74
C LEU A 74 -5.70 2.75 -3.33
N ALA A 75 -4.76 2.20 -2.58
CA ALA A 75 -3.37 2.07 -2.94
C ALA A 75 -2.84 0.69 -2.52
N PRO A 76 -1.76 0.19 -3.13
CA PRO A 76 -1.21 -1.12 -2.80
C PRO A 76 -0.75 -1.22 -1.34
N GLY A 77 -0.96 -2.40 -0.74
CA GLY A 77 -0.52 -2.71 0.62
C GLY A 77 0.99 -2.83 0.71
N MET A 78 1.63 -1.84 1.33
CA MET A 78 3.10 -1.77 1.44
C MET A 78 3.70 -2.94 2.23
N GLY A 79 2.98 -3.47 3.23
CA GLY A 79 3.43 -4.60 4.04
C GLY A 79 3.51 -5.91 3.27
N ILE A 80 2.45 -6.21 2.53
CA ILE A 80 2.35 -7.40 1.68
C ILE A 80 3.41 -7.37 0.57
N ASN A 81 3.71 -6.20 0.01
CA ASN A 81 4.78 -6.05 -0.98
C ASN A 81 6.17 -6.32 -0.40
N ALA A 82 6.41 -5.88 0.84
CA ALA A 82 7.67 -6.17 1.54
C ALA A 82 7.79 -7.67 1.85
N PHE A 83 6.72 -8.31 2.32
CA PHE A 83 6.69 -9.77 2.53
C PHE A 83 6.95 -10.54 1.22
N PHE A 84 6.31 -10.14 0.13
CA PHE A 84 6.52 -10.70 -1.21
C PHE A 84 7.99 -10.66 -1.64
N VAL A 85 8.63 -9.49 -1.58
CA VAL A 85 10.00 -9.33 -2.07
C VAL A 85 11.00 -10.04 -1.15
N TYR A 86 10.99 -9.70 0.13
CA TYR A 86 12.09 -10.05 1.02
C TYR A 86 11.93 -11.45 1.64
N SER A 87 10.70 -11.90 1.88
CA SER A 87 10.47 -13.23 2.47
C SER A 87 10.31 -14.30 1.39
N VAL A 88 9.47 -14.05 0.38
CA VAL A 88 9.14 -15.07 -0.62
C VAL A 88 10.17 -15.11 -1.75
N VAL A 89 10.42 -13.99 -2.42
CA VAL A 89 11.32 -13.99 -3.59
C VAL A 89 12.78 -14.15 -3.15
N LEU A 90 13.26 -13.26 -2.29
CA LEU A 90 14.66 -13.27 -1.85
C LEU A 90 14.93 -14.32 -0.77
N GLY A 91 14.03 -14.44 0.23
CA GLY A 91 14.21 -15.35 1.36
C GLY A 91 14.08 -16.83 0.99
N MET A 92 13.07 -17.19 0.19
CA MET A 92 12.85 -18.58 -0.24
C MET A 92 13.45 -18.89 -1.63
N GLY A 93 13.99 -17.90 -2.34
CA GLY A 93 14.55 -18.07 -3.69
C GLY A 93 13.50 -18.39 -4.75
N VAL A 94 12.25 -18.02 -4.52
CA VAL A 94 11.15 -18.27 -5.46
C VAL A 94 11.16 -17.22 -6.56
N LYS A 95 11.02 -17.65 -7.82
CA LYS A 95 10.89 -16.71 -8.94
C LYS A 95 9.67 -15.79 -8.75
N TRP A 96 9.83 -14.51 -9.07
CA TRP A 96 8.78 -13.52 -8.84
C TRP A 96 7.50 -13.82 -9.64
N GLU A 97 7.62 -14.44 -10.82
CA GLU A 97 6.48 -14.89 -11.64
C GLU A 97 5.60 -15.90 -10.89
N THR A 98 6.25 -16.86 -10.21
CA THR A 98 5.59 -17.89 -9.42
C THR A 98 5.04 -17.32 -8.11
N ALA A 99 5.76 -16.39 -7.48
CA ALA A 99 5.25 -15.68 -6.31
C ALA A 99 3.99 -14.85 -6.65
N LEU A 100 3.96 -14.16 -7.79
CA LEU A 100 2.76 -13.44 -8.25
C LEU A 100 1.58 -14.39 -8.48
N GLY A 101 1.84 -15.60 -8.97
CA GLY A 101 0.84 -16.66 -9.05
C GLY A 101 0.25 -17.04 -7.69
N ALA A 102 1.07 -17.11 -6.66
CA ALA A 102 0.61 -17.39 -5.30
C ALA A 102 -0.31 -16.27 -4.75
N VAL A 103 0.04 -15.00 -5.01
CA VAL A 103 -0.81 -13.84 -4.66
C VAL A 103 -2.14 -13.86 -5.44
N PHE A 104 -2.12 -14.28 -6.70
CA PHE A 104 -3.35 -14.43 -7.48
C PHE A 104 -4.28 -15.50 -6.89
N TRP A 105 -3.73 -16.67 -6.53
CA TRP A 105 -4.51 -17.73 -5.89
C TRP A 105 -5.03 -17.33 -4.51
N SER A 106 -4.23 -16.63 -3.69
CA SER A 106 -4.73 -16.10 -2.41
C SER A 106 -5.88 -15.13 -2.62
N GLY A 107 -5.81 -14.28 -3.64
CA GLY A 107 -6.91 -13.38 -4.04
C GLY A 107 -8.19 -14.12 -4.44
N ILE A 108 -8.09 -15.19 -5.25
CA ILE A 108 -9.24 -16.02 -5.61
C ILE A 108 -9.87 -16.66 -4.37
N VAL A 109 -9.05 -17.27 -3.52
CA VAL A 109 -9.53 -17.90 -2.28
C VAL A 109 -10.18 -16.85 -1.37
N PHE A 110 -9.61 -15.65 -1.29
CA PHE A 110 -10.18 -14.55 -0.53
C PHE A 110 -11.55 -14.10 -1.07
N ILE A 111 -11.70 -13.98 -2.40
CA ILE A 111 -13.00 -13.67 -3.03
C ILE A 111 -14.02 -14.74 -2.67
N LEU A 112 -13.66 -16.03 -2.78
CA LEU A 112 -14.54 -17.13 -2.39
C LEU A 112 -14.96 -17.02 -0.92
N LEU A 113 -14.01 -16.83 0.00
CA LEU A 113 -14.30 -16.66 1.43
C LEU A 113 -15.17 -15.43 1.73
N SER A 114 -15.01 -14.35 0.95
CA SER A 114 -15.83 -13.14 1.04
C SER A 114 -17.28 -13.43 0.63
N VAL A 115 -17.49 -14.14 -0.48
CA VAL A 115 -18.82 -14.56 -0.94
C VAL A 115 -19.53 -15.46 0.07
N PHE A 116 -18.80 -16.34 0.75
CA PHE A 116 -19.37 -17.21 1.79
C PHE A 116 -19.56 -16.52 3.16
N ASN A 117 -19.37 -15.20 3.28
CA ASN A 117 -19.48 -14.42 4.52
C ASN A 117 -18.59 -14.94 5.69
N VAL A 118 -17.61 -15.80 5.41
CA VAL A 118 -16.67 -16.33 6.42
C VAL A 118 -15.74 -15.21 6.91
N ARG A 119 -15.54 -14.17 6.09
CA ARG A 119 -14.75 -12.97 6.42
C ARG A 119 -15.14 -12.35 7.77
N THR A 120 -16.43 -12.18 8.05
CA THR A 120 -16.85 -11.51 9.30
C THR A 120 -16.54 -12.38 10.53
N ALA A 121 -16.64 -13.71 10.40
CA ALA A 121 -16.26 -14.64 11.45
C ALA A 121 -14.75 -14.63 11.70
N ILE A 122 -13.94 -14.60 10.63
CA ILE A 122 -12.49 -14.47 10.72
C ILE A 122 -12.12 -13.16 11.41
N LEU A 123 -12.71 -12.04 10.97
CA LEU A 123 -12.47 -10.72 11.56
C LEU A 123 -12.83 -10.69 13.05
N ASN A 124 -13.98 -11.21 13.44
CA ASN A 124 -14.42 -11.24 14.85
C ASN A 124 -13.57 -12.18 15.73
N ALA A 125 -12.98 -13.23 15.15
CA ALA A 125 -12.09 -14.13 15.88
C ALA A 125 -10.73 -13.49 16.22
N ILE A 126 -10.34 -12.43 15.51
CA ILE A 126 -9.03 -11.81 15.68
C ILE A 126 -9.05 -10.77 16.82
N PRO A 127 -8.29 -11.01 17.91
CA PRO A 127 -8.21 -10.06 19.01
C PRO A 127 -7.56 -8.75 18.54
N LYS A 128 -8.03 -7.61 19.08
CA LYS A 128 -7.52 -6.28 18.72
C LYS A 128 -6.00 -6.16 18.92
N GLN A 129 -5.48 -6.85 19.93
CA GLN A 129 -4.06 -6.92 20.25
C GLN A 129 -3.23 -7.50 19.09
N LEU A 130 -3.72 -8.54 18.41
CA LEU A 130 -3.05 -9.15 17.27
C LEU A 130 -3.05 -8.19 16.07
N ARG A 131 -4.15 -7.46 15.85
CA ARG A 131 -4.23 -6.44 14.79
C ARG A 131 -3.19 -5.33 14.98
N TYR A 132 -3.04 -4.83 16.20
CA TYR A 132 -2.01 -3.83 16.51
C TYR A 132 -0.59 -4.37 16.37
N ALA A 133 -0.36 -5.63 16.76
CA ALA A 133 0.94 -6.28 16.62
C ALA A 133 1.35 -6.50 15.16
N VAL A 134 0.40 -6.87 14.29
CA VAL A 134 0.65 -7.01 12.84
C VAL A 134 0.99 -5.65 12.23
N ALA A 135 0.21 -4.61 12.52
CA ALA A 135 0.47 -3.27 12.02
C ALA A 135 1.83 -2.71 12.48
N SER A 136 2.17 -2.86 13.76
CA SER A 136 3.46 -2.39 14.29
C SER A 136 4.64 -3.22 13.76
N GLY A 137 4.47 -4.53 13.60
CA GLY A 137 5.48 -5.43 13.03
C GLY A 137 5.80 -5.10 11.57
N ILE A 138 4.77 -4.89 10.75
CA ILE A 138 4.93 -4.47 9.35
C ILE A 138 5.60 -3.10 9.26
N GLY A 139 5.18 -2.15 10.09
CA GLY A 139 5.79 -0.81 10.14
C GLY A 139 7.28 -0.85 10.50
N LEU A 140 7.64 -1.61 11.55
CA LEU A 140 9.03 -1.79 11.95
C LEU A 140 9.84 -2.50 10.88
N PHE A 141 9.27 -3.52 10.23
CA PHE A 141 9.90 -4.25 9.14
C PHE A 141 10.23 -3.33 7.95
N ILE A 142 9.26 -2.54 7.48
CA ILE A 142 9.47 -1.56 6.39
C ILE A 142 10.49 -0.50 6.80
N ALA A 143 10.46 -0.03 8.06
CA ALA A 143 11.46 0.91 8.56
C ALA A 143 12.87 0.32 8.53
N THR A 144 13.04 -0.94 8.95
CA THR A 144 14.32 -1.66 8.88
C THR A 144 14.81 -1.77 7.43
N LEU A 145 13.92 -2.09 6.48
CA LEU A 145 14.27 -2.13 5.06
C LEU A 145 14.72 -0.76 4.52
N GLY A 146 14.07 0.32 4.97
CA GLY A 146 14.52 1.69 4.68
C GLY A 146 15.94 1.96 5.16
N PHE A 147 16.29 1.53 6.38
CA PHE A 147 17.64 1.67 6.93
C PHE A 147 18.68 0.84 6.18
N ILE A 148 18.31 -0.36 5.73
CA ILE A 148 19.20 -1.23 4.93
C ILE A 148 19.45 -0.60 3.55
N ASN A 149 18.40 -0.12 2.87
CA ASN A 149 18.53 0.53 1.56
C ASN A 149 19.35 1.82 1.63
N ALA A 150 19.29 2.54 2.75
CA ALA A 150 20.11 3.72 3.02
C ALA A 150 21.56 3.41 3.42
N LYS A 151 21.95 2.13 3.52
CA LYS A 151 23.23 1.65 4.07
C LYS A 151 23.49 2.11 5.51
N PHE A 152 22.47 2.58 6.23
CA PHE A 152 22.57 2.94 7.64
C PHE A 152 22.69 1.70 8.52
N VAL A 153 21.97 0.64 8.15
CA VAL A 153 22.06 -0.69 8.78
C VAL A 153 22.68 -1.66 7.79
N VAL A 154 23.73 -2.36 8.21
CA VAL A 154 24.43 -3.37 7.42
C VAL A 154 24.42 -4.70 8.15
N ALA A 155 24.32 -5.81 7.40
CA ALA A 155 24.43 -7.14 7.97
C ALA A 155 25.81 -7.33 8.61
N ASN A 156 25.84 -7.61 9.91
CA ASN A 156 27.06 -7.93 10.62
C ASN A 156 27.04 -9.42 11.03
N PRO A 157 28.03 -10.23 10.64
CA PRO A 157 28.08 -11.65 10.97
C PRO A 157 28.00 -11.95 12.48
N MET A 158 28.42 -11.01 13.33
CA MET A 158 28.49 -11.18 14.78
C MET A 158 27.22 -10.71 15.53
N THR A 159 26.53 -9.70 15.01
CA THR A 159 25.38 -9.07 15.70
C THR A 159 24.08 -9.13 14.89
N VAL A 160 24.10 -9.73 13.70
CA VAL A 160 23.02 -9.74 12.69
C VAL A 160 22.73 -8.34 12.12
N ILE A 161 22.79 -7.30 12.95
CA ILE A 161 22.59 -5.88 12.63
C ILE A 161 23.83 -5.10 13.07
N GLY A 162 24.47 -4.39 12.14
CA GLY A 162 25.58 -3.47 12.40
C GLY A 162 25.26 -2.07 11.88
N LEU A 163 25.98 -1.08 12.42
CA LEU A 163 25.97 0.29 11.88
C LEU A 163 26.83 0.32 10.62
N GLY A 164 26.28 0.90 9.55
CA GLY A 164 27.03 1.18 8.33
C GLY A 164 28.05 2.30 8.53
N GLU A 165 29.03 2.38 7.63
CA GLU A 165 29.98 3.48 7.62
C GLU A 165 29.27 4.82 7.37
N MET A 166 29.74 5.89 8.03
CA MET A 166 29.24 7.24 7.80
C MET A 166 29.79 7.80 6.49
N ASP A 167 29.22 7.31 5.40
CA ASP A 167 29.45 7.81 4.05
C ASP A 167 28.48 8.95 3.70
N VAL A 168 28.77 9.67 2.62
CA VAL A 168 27.97 10.79 2.11
C VAL A 168 26.53 10.35 1.82
N VAL A 169 26.32 9.09 1.42
CA VAL A 169 24.99 8.48 1.23
C VAL A 169 24.21 8.40 2.56
N THR A 170 24.84 7.87 3.60
CA THR A 170 24.25 7.72 4.94
C THR A 170 23.93 9.09 5.56
N LEU A 171 24.81 10.08 5.35
CA LEU A 171 24.59 11.46 5.81
C LEU A 171 23.40 12.12 5.09
N THR A 172 23.26 11.88 3.78
CA THR A 172 22.11 12.36 2.98
C THR A 172 20.80 11.76 3.48
N PHE A 173 20.81 10.46 3.79
CA PHE A 173 19.66 9.79 4.39
C PHE A 173 19.29 10.39 5.75
N LEU A 174 20.25 10.56 6.66
CA LEU A 174 19.99 11.13 8.00
C LEU A 174 19.46 12.56 7.93
N THR A 175 20.06 13.39 7.07
CA THR A 175 19.59 14.76 6.82
C THR A 175 18.17 14.76 6.27
N GLY A 176 17.88 13.86 5.34
CA GLY A 176 16.57 13.67 4.76
C GLY A 176 15.50 13.21 5.73
N LEU A 177 15.85 12.24 6.57
CA LEU A 177 15.02 11.75 7.65
C LEU A 177 14.72 12.88 8.64
N ALA A 178 15.72 13.66 9.03
CA ALA A 178 15.56 14.81 9.92
C ALA A 178 14.62 15.87 9.33
N ILE A 179 14.82 16.25 8.07
CA ILE A 179 13.92 17.20 7.36
C ILE A 179 12.49 16.66 7.37
N THR A 180 12.30 15.41 6.94
CA THR A 180 10.97 14.80 6.87
C THR A 180 10.31 14.74 8.26
N ALA A 181 11.06 14.38 9.30
CA ALA A 181 10.57 14.33 10.68
C ALA A 181 10.16 15.73 11.18
N VAL A 182 10.98 16.76 10.91
CA VAL A 182 10.64 18.15 11.28
C VAL A 182 9.36 18.60 10.58
N LEU A 183 9.23 18.37 9.26
CA LEU A 183 8.01 18.73 8.53
C LEU A 183 6.78 17.94 9.02
N ALA A 184 6.97 16.68 9.42
CA ALA A 184 5.90 15.85 9.98
C ALA A 184 5.43 16.36 11.35
N VAL A 185 6.37 16.75 12.23
CA VAL A 185 6.05 17.36 13.53
C VAL A 185 5.35 18.71 13.37
N LEU A 186 5.77 19.50 12.38
CA LEU A 186 5.13 20.77 12.02
C LEU A 186 3.76 20.59 11.33
N ARG A 187 3.29 19.34 11.13
CA ARG A 187 2.00 18.98 10.51
C ARG A 187 1.80 19.62 9.13
N VAL A 188 2.87 19.77 8.36
CA VAL A 188 2.80 20.29 6.99
C VAL A 188 2.11 19.27 6.08
N ARG A 189 1.12 19.71 5.30
CA ARG A 189 0.43 18.84 4.33
C ARG A 189 1.43 18.34 3.30
N GLY A 190 1.56 17.02 3.16
CA GLY A 190 2.51 16.40 2.23
C GLY A 190 3.97 16.41 2.71
N ALA A 191 4.21 16.52 4.02
CA ALA A 191 5.55 16.48 4.64
C ALA A 191 6.46 15.38 4.07
N LEU A 192 5.91 14.17 3.89
CA LEU A 192 6.64 13.03 3.33
C LEU A 192 7.14 13.29 1.90
N ASN A 193 6.29 13.84 1.02
CA ASN A 193 6.67 14.11 -0.37
C ASN A 193 7.65 15.27 -0.46
N ILE A 194 7.46 16.33 0.34
CA ILE A 194 8.41 17.43 0.40
C ILE A 194 9.78 16.91 0.86
N GLY A 195 9.78 16.02 1.86
CA GLY A 195 10.98 15.29 2.29
C GLY A 195 11.67 14.56 1.14
N ILE A 196 10.93 13.74 0.37
CA ILE A 196 11.45 13.01 -0.79
C ILE A 196 12.02 13.96 -1.86
N VAL A 197 11.31 15.04 -2.19
CA VAL A 197 11.77 16.00 -3.21
C VAL A 197 13.03 16.73 -2.76
N VAL A 198 13.04 17.24 -1.52
CA VAL A 198 14.19 17.97 -0.97
C VAL A 198 15.41 17.06 -0.88
N THR A 199 15.24 15.83 -0.39
CA THR A 199 16.33 14.85 -0.32
C THR A 199 16.86 14.46 -1.68
N THR A 200 15.97 14.29 -2.67
CA THR A 200 16.38 14.04 -4.06
C THR A 200 17.21 15.20 -4.60
N ILE A 201 16.79 16.45 -4.37
CA ILE A 201 17.55 17.64 -4.80
C ILE A 201 18.92 17.70 -4.12
N LEU A 202 19.00 17.39 -2.83
CA LEU A 202 20.27 17.31 -2.08
C LEU A 202 21.17 16.17 -2.59
N ALA A 203 20.60 15.08 -3.08
CA ALA A 203 21.34 13.93 -3.61
C ALA A 203 21.94 14.18 -5.00
N ILE A 204 21.37 15.08 -5.83
CA ILE A 204 21.88 15.39 -7.18
C ILE A 204 23.34 15.85 -7.20
N PRO A 205 23.77 16.86 -6.42
CA PRO A 205 25.17 17.30 -6.42
C PRO A 205 26.08 16.18 -5.89
N ILE A 206 25.65 15.45 -4.87
CA ILE A 206 26.43 14.36 -4.26
C ILE A 206 26.70 13.23 -5.26
N GLY A 207 25.70 12.83 -6.04
CA GLY A 207 25.85 11.82 -7.09
C GLY A 207 26.69 12.27 -8.29
N ARG A 208 26.93 13.58 -8.48
CA ARG A 208 27.81 14.10 -9.55
C ARG A 208 29.23 14.42 -9.08
N PHE A 209 29.41 14.76 -7.80
CA PHE A 209 30.71 15.16 -7.23
C PHE A 209 31.46 14.00 -6.55
N TRP A 210 30.77 12.94 -6.10
CA TRP A 210 31.38 11.85 -5.32
C TRP A 210 31.06 10.42 -5.81
N GLY A 211 30.33 10.22 -6.92
CA GLY A 211 29.97 8.88 -7.41
C GLY A 211 30.17 8.66 -8.92
N ASP A 212 30.72 7.51 -9.29
CA ASP A 212 30.91 7.05 -10.69
C ASP A 212 29.61 6.61 -11.40
N GLN A 213 28.46 6.67 -10.73
CA GLN A 213 27.15 6.31 -11.29
C GLN A 213 26.10 7.37 -11.01
N ALA A 214 25.50 7.91 -12.08
CA ALA A 214 24.42 8.88 -12.01
C ALA A 214 23.18 8.25 -11.35
N MET A 215 22.93 8.58 -10.07
CA MET A 215 21.77 8.10 -9.32
C MET A 215 20.42 8.62 -9.86
N VAL A 216 20.44 9.60 -10.78
CA VAL A 216 19.25 10.12 -11.47
C VAL A 216 19.56 10.23 -12.96
N THR A 217 19.23 9.18 -13.73
CA THR A 217 19.29 9.24 -15.20
C THR A 217 17.96 9.77 -15.72
N TRP A 218 17.93 11.05 -16.11
CA TRP A 218 16.78 11.66 -16.79
C TRP A 218 16.58 10.99 -18.15
N LYS A 219 15.55 10.15 -18.27
CA LYS A 219 15.22 9.40 -19.51
C LYS A 219 14.17 10.09 -20.41
N GLY A 220 13.60 11.24 -20.01
CA GLY A 220 12.67 12.04 -20.83
C GLY A 220 11.47 12.60 -20.06
N LEU A 221 10.63 13.41 -20.73
CA LEU A 221 9.39 13.98 -20.17
C LEU A 221 8.20 13.00 -20.16
N SER A 222 8.28 11.93 -20.96
CA SER A 222 7.20 10.94 -21.11
C SER A 222 7.82 9.55 -21.29
N ALA A 223 7.41 8.60 -20.47
CA ALA A 223 7.68 7.18 -20.69
C ALA A 223 6.39 6.52 -21.18
N PRO A 224 6.42 5.72 -22.26
CA PRO A 224 5.26 4.91 -22.63
C PRO A 224 4.94 3.93 -21.50
N PRO A 225 3.65 3.62 -21.26
CA PRO A 225 3.27 2.62 -20.27
C PRO A 225 3.92 1.28 -20.64
N ASP A 226 4.63 0.69 -19.68
CA ASP A 226 5.29 -0.59 -19.88
C ASP A 226 4.37 -1.72 -19.43
N PHE A 227 3.95 -2.53 -20.39
CA PHE A 227 3.10 -3.70 -20.17
C PHE A 227 3.90 -5.01 -20.15
N SER A 228 5.23 -4.95 -20.01
CA SER A 228 6.14 -6.10 -19.98
C SER A 228 5.82 -7.14 -18.89
N LEU A 229 5.08 -6.73 -17.85
CA LEU A 229 4.64 -7.59 -16.75
C LEU A 229 3.30 -8.30 -17.02
N LEU A 230 2.54 -7.89 -18.04
CA LEU A 230 1.28 -8.56 -18.38
C LEU A 230 1.56 -10.01 -18.82
N PHE A 231 0.77 -10.94 -18.29
CA PHE A 231 0.81 -12.37 -18.61
C PHE A 231 2.12 -13.12 -18.28
N LYS A 232 3.04 -12.53 -17.49
CA LYS A 232 4.21 -13.24 -16.96
C LYS A 232 3.93 -14.05 -15.69
N LEU A 233 2.66 -14.18 -15.32
CA LEU A 233 2.25 -14.79 -14.07
C LEU A 233 2.19 -16.31 -14.19
N ASP A 234 2.94 -17.02 -13.34
CA ASP A 234 3.00 -18.48 -13.37
C ASP A 234 1.94 -19.09 -12.44
N LEU A 235 0.77 -19.37 -13.01
CA LEU A 235 -0.39 -19.94 -12.32
C LEU A 235 -0.22 -21.42 -11.95
N ILE A 236 0.55 -22.17 -12.76
CA ILE A 236 0.68 -23.62 -12.60
C ILE A 236 1.81 -23.93 -11.62
N GLY A 237 2.94 -23.22 -11.74
CA GLY A 237 4.06 -23.38 -10.81
C GLY A 237 3.76 -22.87 -9.41
N SER A 238 2.83 -21.93 -9.27
CA SER A 238 2.42 -21.39 -7.96
C SER A 238 1.58 -22.34 -7.12
N LEU A 239 0.92 -23.32 -7.74
CA LEU A 239 0.10 -24.33 -7.06
C LEU A 239 0.91 -25.49 -6.46
N LYS A 240 2.24 -25.48 -6.62
CA LYS A 240 3.11 -26.51 -6.04
C LYS A 240 2.91 -26.57 -4.51
N PRO A 241 2.88 -27.77 -3.89
CA PRO A 241 2.67 -27.91 -2.44
C PRO A 241 3.66 -27.10 -1.59
N ALA A 242 4.87 -26.85 -2.10
CA ALA A 242 5.89 -26.02 -1.44
C ALA A 242 5.48 -24.55 -1.26
N LEU A 243 4.54 -24.05 -2.04
CA LEU A 243 4.07 -22.66 -2.01
C LEU A 243 2.73 -22.49 -1.31
N TRP A 244 2.08 -23.57 -0.88
CA TRP A 244 0.84 -23.47 -0.10
C TRP A 244 1.01 -22.64 1.16
N PRO A 245 2.09 -22.78 1.96
CA PRO A 245 2.30 -21.91 3.12
C PRO A 245 2.32 -20.43 2.75
N VAL A 246 2.90 -20.08 1.60
CA VAL A 246 2.96 -18.70 1.10
C VAL A 246 1.57 -18.18 0.71
N ILE A 247 0.78 -18.99 -0.01
CA ILE A 247 -0.61 -18.66 -0.38
C ILE A 247 -1.44 -18.43 0.89
N PHE A 248 -1.31 -19.32 1.89
CA PHE A 248 -1.97 -19.16 3.18
C PHE A 248 -1.51 -17.91 3.93
N SER A 249 -0.21 -17.60 3.94
CA SER A 249 0.32 -16.39 4.56
C SER A 249 -0.28 -15.13 3.93
N PHE A 250 -0.34 -15.02 2.60
CA PHE A 250 -1.00 -13.90 1.92
C PHE A 250 -2.49 -13.84 2.25
N LEU A 251 -3.20 -14.97 2.19
CA LEU A 251 -4.63 -15.07 2.48
C LEU A 251 -5.00 -14.55 3.88
N PHE A 252 -4.14 -14.76 4.87
CA PHE A 252 -4.37 -14.25 6.23
C PHE A 252 -3.85 -12.83 6.43
N THR A 253 -2.78 -12.44 5.76
CA THR A 253 -2.18 -11.10 5.91
C THR A 253 -3.07 -10.02 5.30
N ASP A 254 -3.64 -10.24 4.11
CA ASP A 254 -4.47 -9.24 3.42
C ASP A 254 -5.70 -8.80 4.24
N PRO A 255 -6.49 -9.71 4.84
CA PRO A 255 -7.59 -9.33 5.75
C PRO A 255 -7.13 -8.64 7.03
N PHE A 256 -5.86 -8.76 7.46
CA PHE A 256 -5.38 -8.09 8.67
C PHE A 256 -5.05 -6.62 8.43
N ASP A 257 -4.56 -6.26 7.23
CA ASP A 257 -4.18 -4.89 6.89
C ASP A 257 -5.40 -3.98 6.69
N HIS A 258 -6.50 -4.49 6.13
CA HIS A 258 -7.70 -3.71 5.83
C HIS A 258 -8.41 -3.10 7.07
N PRO A 259 -8.76 -3.87 8.11
CA PRO A 259 -9.40 -3.34 9.31
C PRO A 259 -8.51 -2.34 10.04
N GLY A 260 -7.19 -2.53 10.03
CA GLY A 260 -6.25 -1.61 10.67
C GLY A 260 -6.28 -0.23 10.04
N ASN A 261 -6.24 -0.17 8.70
CA ASN A 261 -6.27 1.10 7.98
C ASN A 261 -7.65 1.77 8.04
N HIS A 262 -8.73 0.99 7.92
CA HIS A 262 -10.09 1.52 7.99
C HIS A 262 -10.43 2.07 9.39
N LEU A 263 -10.09 1.33 10.45
CA LEU A 263 -10.26 1.83 11.82
C LEU A 263 -9.42 3.09 12.07
N GLY A 264 -8.21 3.16 11.54
CA GLY A 264 -7.37 4.35 11.63
C GLY A 264 -8.00 5.58 10.97
N ILE A 265 -8.60 5.42 9.80
CA ILE A 265 -9.33 6.50 9.11
C ILE A 265 -10.57 6.91 9.91
N LEU A 266 -11.35 5.95 10.41
CA LEU A 266 -12.56 6.22 11.21
C LEU A 266 -12.25 6.91 12.55
N GLU A 267 -11.12 6.59 13.18
CA GLU A 267 -10.68 7.25 14.41
C GLU A 267 -10.30 8.72 14.15
N LEU A 268 -9.77 9.02 12.96
CA LEU A 268 -9.37 10.37 12.53
C LEU A 268 -10.54 11.22 12.01
N ASP A 269 -11.62 10.60 11.52
CA ASP A 269 -12.82 11.27 10.98
C ASP A 269 -13.74 11.84 12.09
N GLY A 270 -13.39 11.71 13.37
CA GLY A 270 -14.05 12.46 14.45
C GLY A 270 -15.40 11.88 14.88
N HIS A 271 -15.45 10.58 15.17
CA HIS A 271 -16.53 9.97 15.96
C HIS A 271 -16.07 9.52 17.35
N GLN A 272 -15.14 10.26 17.95
CA GLN A 272 -15.09 10.41 19.40
C GLN A 272 -16.05 11.57 19.78
N ASP A 273 -16.92 11.33 20.77
CA ASP A 273 -17.83 12.30 21.40
C ASP A 273 -19.24 12.48 20.79
N ALA A 274 -19.98 11.39 20.61
CA ALA A 274 -21.38 11.31 21.04
C ALA A 274 -21.89 9.87 20.94
N ASP A 275 -22.26 9.31 22.09
CA ASP A 275 -23.14 8.16 22.25
C ASP A 275 -22.55 6.76 21.99
N ARG A 276 -21.78 6.28 22.97
CA ARG A 276 -21.22 4.91 23.06
C ARG A 276 -22.29 3.80 23.15
N GLN A 277 -23.57 4.13 23.30
CA GLN A 277 -24.64 3.15 23.51
C GLN A 277 -25.61 3.05 22.33
N SER A 278 -25.99 4.18 21.71
CA SER A 278 -26.84 4.20 20.51
C SER A 278 -26.13 3.67 19.25
N LYS A 279 -24.81 3.91 19.13
CA LYS A 279 -24.03 3.47 17.97
C LYS A 279 -23.66 1.99 17.97
N ARG A 280 -23.96 1.20 19.00
CA ARG A 280 -23.71 -0.27 18.94
C ARG A 280 -24.65 -0.97 17.96
N ASP A 281 -25.90 -0.53 17.89
CA ASP A 281 -26.89 -1.10 16.95
C ASP A 281 -26.67 -0.59 15.52
N GLN A 282 -26.23 0.66 15.39
CA GLN A 282 -25.77 1.23 14.12
C GLN A 282 -24.44 0.64 13.66
N PHE A 283 -23.54 0.27 14.58
CA PHE A 283 -22.30 -0.44 14.30
C PHE A 283 -22.57 -1.85 13.78
N HIS A 284 -23.63 -2.53 14.20
CA HIS A 284 -24.05 -3.79 13.57
C HIS A 284 -24.65 -3.58 12.18
N ALA A 285 -25.47 -2.54 11.98
CA ALA A 285 -26.08 -2.22 10.68
C ALA A 285 -25.04 -1.71 9.64
N ASP A 286 -24.08 -0.90 10.07
CA ASP A 286 -23.02 -0.34 9.23
C ASP A 286 -21.77 -1.22 9.16
N HIS A 287 -21.53 -2.16 10.09
CA HIS A 287 -20.57 -3.25 9.80
C HIS A 287 -21.00 -4.03 8.57
N HIS A 288 -22.30 -4.28 8.42
CA HIS A 288 -22.83 -4.98 7.25
C HIS A 288 -22.78 -4.14 5.96
N ARG A 289 -22.69 -2.80 6.04
CA ARG A 289 -22.62 -1.90 4.87
C ARG A 289 -21.23 -1.37 4.54
N SER A 290 -20.40 -1.07 5.53
CA SER A 290 -19.08 -0.45 5.37
C SER A 290 -17.92 -1.45 5.42
N VAL A 291 -18.06 -2.58 6.14
CA VAL A 291 -17.14 -3.73 5.96
C VAL A 291 -17.50 -4.52 4.68
N GLY A 292 -18.60 -4.13 4.04
CA GLY A 292 -19.09 -4.60 2.75
C GLY A 292 -18.43 -3.93 1.53
N ASP A 293 -17.28 -3.28 1.65
CA ASP A 293 -16.51 -2.90 0.46
C ASP A 293 -16.08 -4.18 -0.28
N PHE A 294 -16.79 -4.43 -1.39
CA PHE A 294 -16.92 -5.64 -2.20
C PHE A 294 -17.67 -6.83 -1.56
N SER A 295 -18.93 -6.60 -1.18
CA SER A 295 -19.92 -7.67 -0.94
C SER A 295 -20.36 -8.33 -2.26
N ALA A 296 -20.81 -9.59 -2.20
CA ALA A 296 -21.36 -10.36 -3.32
C ALA A 296 -22.49 -9.63 -4.09
N GLY A 297 -23.17 -8.67 -3.46
CA GLY A 297 -24.18 -7.81 -4.11
C GLY A 297 -23.59 -6.83 -5.15
N ASP A 298 -22.35 -6.40 -4.95
CA ASP A 298 -21.64 -5.51 -5.87
C ASP A 298 -20.99 -6.27 -7.03
N LEU A 299 -20.51 -7.48 -6.75
CA LEU A 299 -20.10 -8.43 -7.78
C LEU A 299 -21.27 -8.84 -8.69
N LYS A 300 -22.47 -9.05 -8.12
CA LYS A 300 -23.65 -9.40 -8.92
C LYS A 300 -24.05 -8.26 -9.86
N LYS A 301 -24.06 -7.01 -9.37
CA LYS A 301 -24.26 -5.82 -10.20
C LYS A 301 -23.17 -5.61 -11.26
N PHE A 302 -21.95 -6.07 -11.01
CA PHE A 302 -20.83 -5.98 -11.96
C PHE A 302 -20.93 -7.02 -13.09
N PHE A 303 -21.49 -8.20 -12.82
CA PHE A 303 -21.59 -9.29 -13.81
C PHE A 303 -22.96 -9.42 -14.50
N ASP A 304 -24.05 -8.90 -13.94
CA ASP A 304 -25.39 -8.95 -14.56
C ASP A 304 -25.45 -8.34 -15.98
N PRO A 305 -24.76 -7.22 -16.33
CA PRO A 305 -24.77 -6.67 -17.70
C PRO A 305 -23.89 -7.43 -18.70
N LEU A 306 -23.15 -8.46 -18.26
CA LEU A 306 -22.28 -9.29 -19.10
C LEU A 306 -22.96 -10.61 -19.53
N PHE A 307 -24.15 -10.89 -18.99
CA PHE A 307 -24.94 -12.10 -19.25
C PHE A 307 -26.39 -11.84 -19.72
N GLU A 308 -26.71 -10.59 -20.08
CA GLU A 308 -27.90 -10.22 -20.88
C GLU A 308 -27.54 -9.89 -22.33
#